data_AF-A0A2G6N5H3-F1
#
_entry.id   AF-A0A2G6N5H3-F1
#
_cell.length_a   1.000
_cell.length_b   1.000
_cell.length_c   1.000
_cell.angle_alpha   90.00
_cell.angle_beta   90.00
_cell.angle_gamma   90.00
#
_symmetry.space_group_name_H-M   'P 1'
#
loop_
_entity.id
_entity.type
_entity.pdbx_description
1 polymer ?
#
loop_
_entity_poly.entity_id
_entity_poly.type
_entity_poly.pdbx_seq_one_letter_code
_entity_poly.pdbx_strand_id
1 'polypeptide(L)'
;MPSPTPFHLNLFKRLLEDLRLLLLLVGDYAAGRYRDISPLSGMIFILAVGYILMPIDLINDFIPGLGQLDDAAFFLACLYFLEKDLYRYRDWKDGERR
;
A
#
# COMPACT_ATOMS: atom_id res chain seq x y z
N MET A 1 -28.49 12.28 -14.72
CA MET A 1 -28.60 12.03 -13.27
C MET A 1 -27.53 11.00 -12.91
N PRO A 2 -26.54 11.30 -12.04
CA PRO A 2 -25.60 10.27 -11.63
C PRO A 2 -26.37 9.26 -10.78
N SER A 3 -26.36 7.99 -11.19
CA SER A 3 -26.91 6.91 -10.38
C SER A 3 -26.11 6.79 -9.07
N PRO A 4 -26.76 6.46 -7.95
CA PRO A 4 -26.03 6.14 -6.73
C PRO A 4 -25.24 4.86 -6.98
N THR A 5 -23.96 5.00 -7.33
CA THR A 5 -23.06 3.86 -7.40
C THR A 5 -23.02 3.22 -6.01
N PRO A 6 -23.27 1.90 -5.90
CA PRO A 6 -23.26 1.23 -4.61
C PRO A 6 -21.96 1.51 -3.86
N PHE A 7 -22.08 1.84 -2.57
CA PHE A 7 -21.02 2.26 -1.66
C PHE A 7 -19.71 1.45 -1.81
N HIS A 8 -19.82 0.14 -2.08
CA HIS A 8 -18.69 -0.76 -2.31
C HIS A 8 -17.81 -0.39 -3.51
N LEU A 9 -18.39 0.07 -4.63
CA LEU A 9 -17.62 0.40 -5.83
C LEU A 9 -16.66 1.56 -5.60
N ASN A 10 -17.04 2.53 -4.76
CA ASN A 10 -16.20 3.67 -4.45
C ASN A 10 -15.00 3.27 -3.57
N LEU A 11 -15.20 2.30 -2.68
CA LEU A 11 -14.13 1.72 -1.86
C LEU A 11 -13.13 0.95 -2.72
N PHE A 12 -13.61 0.08 -3.63
CA PHE A 12 -12.74 -0.68 -4.52
C PHE A 12 -11.92 0.22 -5.44
N LYS A 13 -12.53 1.26 -6.00
CA LYS A 13 -11.80 2.24 -6.82
C LYS A 13 -10.69 2.93 -6.04
N ARG A 14 -10.99 3.37 -4.82
CA ARG A 14 -10.00 4.01 -3.94
C ARG A 14 -8.86 3.07 -3.57
N LEU A 15 -9.16 1.82 -3.21
CA LEU A 15 -8.15 0.78 -2.97
C LEU A 15 -7.26 0.55 -4.19
N LEU A 16 -7.83 0.45 -5.39
CA LEU A 16 -7.04 0.29 -6.62
C LEU A 16 -6.15 1.50 -6.92
N GLU A 17 -6.63 2.71 -6.61
CA GLU A 17 -5.87 3.94 -6.76
C GLU A 17 -4.72 4.00 -5.74
N ASP A 18 -4.98 3.68 -4.48
CA ASP A 18 -3.98 3.63 -3.41
C ASP A 18 -2.90 2.58 -3.73
N LEU A 19 -3.29 1.40 -4.23
CA LEU A 19 -2.35 0.37 -4.69
C LEU A 19 -1.51 0.85 -5.86
N ARG A 20 -2.10 1.54 -6.82
CA ARG A 20 -1.36 2.12 -7.94
C ARG A 20 -0.36 3.16 -7.46
N LEU A 21 -0.76 4.05 -6.56
CA LEU A 21 0.13 5.06 -5.97
C LEU A 21 1.27 4.40 -5.19
N LEU A 22 0.98 3.32 -4.47
CA LEU A 22 1.96 2.54 -3.73
C LEU A 22 3.01 1.95 -4.67
N LEU A 23 2.61 1.30 -5.78
CA LEU A 23 3.55 0.77 -6.77
C LEU A 23 4.42 1.88 -7.41
N LEU A 24 3.85 3.06 -7.66
CA LEU A 24 4.61 4.19 -8.19
C LEU A 24 5.60 4.75 -7.16
N LEU A 25 5.16 4.88 -5.90
CA LEU A 25 6.01 5.26 -4.78
C LEU A 25 7.17 4.28 -4.62
N VAL A 26 6.95 2.96 -4.77
CA VAL A 26 8.02 1.95 -4.78
C VAL A 26 9.06 2.29 -5.84
N GLY A 27 8.62 2.52 -7.07
CA GLY A 27 9.51 2.78 -8.19
C GLY A 27 10.30 4.08 -8.02
N ASP A 28 9.65 5.15 -7.57
CA ASP A 28 10.30 6.44 -7.35
C ASP A 28 11.22 6.43 -6.13
N TYR A 29 10.90 5.64 -5.09
CA TYR A 29 11.77 5.43 -3.94
C TYR A 29 13.02 4.63 -4.30
N ALA A 30 12.85 3.51 -5.03
CA ALA A 30 13.96 2.68 -5.49
C ALA A 30 14.89 3.43 -6.46
N ALA A 31 14.33 4.30 -7.30
CA ALA A 31 15.10 5.19 -8.18
C ALA A 31 15.73 6.39 -7.45
N GLY A 32 15.43 6.59 -6.16
CA GLY A 32 15.93 7.71 -5.37
C GLY A 32 15.29 9.07 -5.71
N ARG A 33 14.21 9.09 -6.50
CA ARG A 33 13.49 10.31 -6.90
C ARG A 33 12.60 10.88 -5.79
N TYR A 34 12.07 10.01 -4.93
CA TYR A 34 11.22 10.39 -3.80
C TYR A 34 11.69 9.69 -2.52
N ARG A 35 11.94 10.46 -1.45
CA ARG A 35 12.37 9.92 -0.14
C ARG A 35 11.61 10.51 1.05
N ASP A 36 10.60 11.34 0.80
CA ASP A 36 9.80 11.99 1.83
C ASP A 36 8.69 11.06 2.36
N ILE A 37 9.12 9.92 2.91
CA ILE A 37 8.25 8.95 3.54
C ILE A 37 8.43 9.00 5.06
N SER A 38 7.36 8.77 5.80
CA SER A 38 7.44 8.64 7.26
C SER A 38 8.31 7.43 7.60
N PRO A 39 9.16 7.49 8.65
CA PRO A 39 9.98 6.35 9.07
C PRO A 39 9.15 5.07 9.30
N LEU A 40 7.94 5.23 9.84
CA LEU A 40 7.02 4.13 10.10
C LEU A 40 6.48 3.52 8.80
N SER A 41 6.06 4.35 7.85
CA SER A 41 5.60 3.88 6.55
C SER A 41 6.73 3.25 5.74
N GLY A 42 7.96 3.78 5.85
CA GLY A 42 9.14 3.18 5.24
C GLY A 42 9.43 1.79 5.79
N MET A 43 9.27 1.57 7.10
CA MET A 43 9.38 0.25 7.70
C MET A 43 8.30 -0.71 7.18
N ILE A 44 7.03 -0.28 7.16
CA ILE A 44 5.91 -1.07 6.62
C ILE A 44 6.10 -1.38 5.14
N PHE A 45 6.59 -0.41 4.39
CA PHE A 45 6.91 -0.52 2.98
C PHE A 45 8.03 -1.54 2.72
N ILE A 46 9.12 -1.48 3.49
CA ILE A 46 10.21 -2.47 3.43
C ILE A 46 9.70 -3.86 3.81
N LEU A 47 8.82 -3.98 4.81
CA LEU A 47 8.20 -5.25 5.19
C LEU A 47 7.31 -5.80 4.06
N ALA A 48 6.48 -4.95 3.44
CA ALA A 48 5.60 -5.34 2.34
C ALA A 48 6.37 -5.72 1.06
N VAL A 49 7.41 -4.96 0.71
CA VAL A 49 8.29 -5.28 -0.42
C VAL A 49 9.14 -6.51 -0.11
N GLY A 50 9.66 -6.64 1.11
CA GLY A 50 10.38 -7.80 1.60
C GLY A 50 9.53 -9.06 1.52
N TYR A 51 8.24 -8.98 1.88
CA TYR A 51 7.27 -10.07 1.74
C TYR A 51 7.10 -10.53 0.29
N ILE A 52 7.07 -9.59 -0.67
CA ILE A 52 6.96 -9.91 -2.10
C ILE A 52 8.26 -10.49 -2.67
N LEU A 53 9.42 -9.95 -2.27
CA LEU A 53 10.74 -10.33 -2.83
C LEU A 53 11.32 -11.60 -2.22
N MET A 54 11.07 -11.84 -0.93
CA MET A 54 11.47 -13.02 -0.19
C MET A 54 10.25 -13.57 0.54
N PRO A 55 9.46 -14.46 -0.10
CA PRO A 55 8.35 -15.16 0.56
C PRO A 55 8.82 -16.19 1.61
N ILE A 56 10.03 -16.04 2.16
CA ILE A 56 10.79 -17.12 2.79
C ILE A 56 10.48 -17.29 4.29
N ASP A 57 10.01 -16.25 5.00
CA ASP A 57 9.73 -16.33 6.44
C ASP A 57 8.24 -16.36 6.82
N LEU A 58 7.30 -16.19 5.88
CA LEU A 58 5.86 -16.26 6.18
C LEU A 58 5.30 -17.71 6.19
N ILE A 59 6.10 -18.67 5.72
CA ILE A 59 5.66 -20.06 5.47
C ILE A 59 5.96 -21.03 6.62
N ASN A 60 6.94 -20.76 7.49
CA ASN A 60 7.40 -21.82 8.40
C ASN A 60 6.52 -21.98 9.66
N ASP A 61 5.87 -20.93 10.16
CA ASP A 61 4.94 -21.03 11.30
C ASP A 61 3.46 -21.02 10.88
N PHE A 62 3.13 -21.72 9.77
CA PHE A 62 1.76 -22.07 9.38
C PHE A 62 1.10 -22.96 10.46
N ILE A 63 0.69 -22.35 11.57
CA ILE A 63 -0.17 -22.95 12.58
C ILE A 63 -1.53 -23.24 11.90
N PRO A 64 -1.93 -24.51 11.76
CA PRO A 64 -3.16 -24.84 11.06
C PRO A 64 -4.37 -24.28 11.81
N GLY A 65 -5.14 -23.38 11.19
CA GLY A 65 -6.43 -22.90 11.70
C GLY A 65 -6.57 -21.41 11.98
N LEU A 66 -5.49 -20.60 11.94
CA LEU A 66 -5.54 -19.16 12.25
C LEU A 66 -5.06 -18.22 11.13
N GLY A 67 -4.34 -18.71 10.11
CA GLY A 67 -3.52 -17.86 9.21
C GLY A 67 -4.24 -16.99 8.17
N GLN A 68 -5.47 -17.29 7.74
CA GLN A 68 -6.04 -16.64 6.53
C GLN A 68 -6.71 -15.27 6.77
N LEU A 69 -7.10 -14.96 8.01
CA LEU A 69 -7.71 -13.66 8.34
C LEU A 69 -6.67 -12.58 8.67
N ASP A 70 -5.47 -13.00 9.09
CA ASP A 70 -4.40 -12.09 9.55
C ASP A 70 -3.76 -11.33 8.37
N ASP A 71 -3.55 -11.98 7.22
CA ASP A 71 -2.93 -11.35 6.04
C ASP A 71 -3.74 -10.17 5.49
N ALA A 72 -5.07 -10.31 5.43
CA ALA A 72 -5.95 -9.24 4.93
C ALA A 72 -6.03 -8.08 5.92
N ALA A 73 -6.06 -8.37 7.23
CA ALA A 73 -6.05 -7.36 8.28
C ALA A 73 -4.72 -6.61 8.32
N PHE A 74 -3.60 -7.32 8.22
CA PHE A 74 -2.26 -6.74 8.12
C PHE A 74 -2.13 -5.87 6.87
N PHE A 75 -2.58 -6.34 5.71
CA PHE A 75 -2.58 -5.58 4.47
C PHE A 75 -3.44 -4.31 4.56
N LEU A 76 -4.63 -4.40 5.13
CA LEU A 76 -5.50 -3.24 5.38
C LEU A 76 -4.86 -2.25 6.36
N ALA A 77 -4.19 -2.73 7.42
CA ALA A 77 -3.45 -1.90 8.35
C ALA A 77 -2.28 -1.19 7.65
N CYS A 78 -1.53 -1.91 6.80
CA CYS A 78 -0.45 -1.32 6.00
C CYS A 78 -0.99 -0.19 5.10
N LEU A 79 -2.09 -0.44 4.39
CA LEU A 79 -2.79 0.57 3.58
C LEU A 79 -3.21 1.79 4.41
N TYR A 80 -3.75 1.57 5.62
CA TYR A 80 -4.14 2.64 6.52
C TYR A 80 -2.95 3.51 6.96
N PHE A 81 -1.81 2.88 7.30
CA PHE A 81 -0.61 3.62 7.68
C PHE A 81 0.02 4.35 6.50
N LEU A 82 -0.02 3.75 5.31
CA LEU A 82 0.53 4.34 4.09
C LEU A 82 -0.36 5.44 3.51
N GLU A 83 -1.65 5.52 3.87
CA GLU A 83 -2.61 6.48 3.30
C GLU A 83 -2.08 7.93 3.31
N LYS A 84 -1.50 8.37 4.44
CA LYS A 84 -0.93 9.72 4.57
C LYS A 84 0.26 9.94 3.63
N ASP A 85 1.08 8.92 3.46
CA ASP A 85 2.28 9.00 2.63
C ASP A 85 1.93 8.90 1.15
N LEU A 86 0.91 8.11 0.80
CA LEU A 86 0.33 8.07 -0.54
C LEU A 86 -0.29 9.41 -0.92
N TYR A 87 -0.94 10.10 0.03
CA TYR A 87 -1.46 11.45 -0.19
C TYR A 87 -0.33 12.44 -0.49
N ARG A 88 0.71 12.48 0.35
CA ARG A 88 1.88 13.36 0.14
C ARG A 88 2.60 13.04 -1.18
N TYR A 89 2.75 11.75 -1.48
CA TYR A 89 3.37 11.30 -2.72
C TYR A 89 2.52 11.67 -3.95
N ARG A 90 1.20 11.54 -3.87
CA ARG A 90 0.28 11.96 -4.93
C ARG A 90 0.41 13.44 -5.20
N ASP A 91 0.39 14.27 -4.17
CA ASP A 91 0.51 15.73 -4.31
C ASP A 91 1.85 16.11 -4.96
N TRP A 92 2.94 15.44 -4.56
CA TRP A 92 4.24 15.61 -5.20
C TRP A 92 4.22 15.17 -6.67
N LYS A 93 3.62 14.00 -6.98
CA LYS A 93 3.59 13.44 -8.33
C LYS A 93 2.73 14.26 -9.29
N ASP A 94 1.62 14.81 -8.80
CA ASP A 94 0.77 15.73 -9.56
C ASP A 94 1.45 17.09 -9.75
N GLY A 95 2.29 17.51 -8.81
CA GLY A 95 3.19 18.65 -8.95
C GLY A 95 4.24 18.47 -10.05
N GLU A 96 4.87 17.29 -10.14
CA GLU A 96 5.80 16.96 -11.23
C GLU A 96 5.14 16.88 -12.62
N ARG A 97 3.83 16.60 -12.68
CA ARG A 97 3.08 16.46 -13.94
C ARG A 97 2.53 17.78 -14.49
N ARG A 98 2.65 18.88 -13.75
CA ARG A 98 2.29 20.23 -14.21
C ARG A 98 3.51 20.94 -14.77
#